data_AF-A0A5K1EUL2-F1
#
_entry.id   AF-A0A5K1EUL2-F1
#
_cell.length_a   1.000
_cell.length_b   1.000
_cell.length_c   1.000
_cell.angle_alpha   90.00
_cell.angle_beta   90.00
_cell.angle_gamma   90.00
#
_symmetry.space_group_name_H-M   'P 1'
#
loop_
_entity.id
_entity.type
_entity.pdbx_description
1 polymer ?
#
loop_
_entity_poly.entity_id
_entity_poly.type
_entity_poly.pdbx_seq_one_letter_code
_entity_poly.pdbx_strand_id
1 'polypeptide(L)' 'GAILVNVARGGLLDYEAVKFSLESGHLGGLGIDVAWTEPFDPDDPILKHPNVLITPHIAGVTEYSYRSMAK' A
#
# COMPACT_ATOMS: atom_id res chain seq x y z
N GLY A 1 -2.72 11.67 -13.24
CA GLY A 1 -3.32 10.33 -13.32
C GLY A 1 -4.37 10.11 -12.26
N ALA A 2 -4.87 8.88 -12.16
CA ALA A 2 -5.80 8.44 -11.13
C ALA A 2 -5.12 8.24 -9.77
N ILE A 3 -5.91 8.11 -8.69
CA ILE A 3 -5.42 7.74 -7.36
C ILE A 3 -5.95 6.35 -7.02
N LEU A 4 -5.08 5.46 -6.57
CA LEU A 4 -5.44 4.11 -6.11
C LEU A 4 -5.18 3.99 -4.61
N VAL A 5 -6.16 3.48 -3.87
CA VAL A 5 -6.03 3.16 -2.45
C VAL A 5 -6.25 1.67 -2.25
N ASN A 6 -5.31 0.97 -1.61
CA ASN A 6 -5.45 -0.45 -1.29
C ASN A 6 -5.10 -0.72 0.18
N VAL A 7 -6.12 -1.10 0.95
CA VAL A 7 -6.04 -1.55 2.35
C VAL A 7 -6.53 -2.99 2.50
N ALA A 8 -6.64 -3.73 1.39
CA ALA A 8 -7.11 -5.11 1.37
C ALA A 8 -5.94 -6.08 1.50
N ARG A 9 -5.27 -6.43 0.40
CA ARG A 9 -4.07 -7.30 0.38
C ARG A 9 -3.11 -6.81 -0.70
N GLY A 10 -1.80 -6.89 -0.44
CA GLY A 10 -0.79 -6.44 -1.39
C GLY A 10 -0.81 -7.19 -2.71
N GLY A 11 -1.03 -8.52 -2.66
CA GLY A 11 -1.10 -9.37 -3.85
C GLY A 11 -2.26 -9.12 -4.82
N LEU A 12 -3.15 -8.15 -4.53
CA LEU A 12 -4.15 -7.68 -5.50
C LEU A 12 -3.53 -6.76 -6.57
N LEU A 13 -2.36 -6.18 -6.28
CA LEU A 13 -1.65 -5.30 -7.18
C LEU A 13 -0.46 -6.03 -7.79
N ASP A 14 -0.32 -5.93 -9.11
CA ASP A 14 0.90 -6.35 -9.81
C ASP A 14 1.98 -5.27 -9.63
N TYR A 15 3.16 -5.69 -9.16
CA TYR A 15 4.25 -4.78 -8.82
C TYR A 15 4.73 -3.96 -10.03
N GLU A 16 5.00 -4.63 -11.15
CA GLU A 16 5.53 -4.00 -12.35
C GLU A 16 4.49 -3.08 -13.01
N ALA A 17 3.22 -3.48 -13.01
CA ALA A 17 2.13 -2.64 -13.52
C ALA A 17 1.95 -1.36 -12.68
N VAL A 18 2.06 -1.45 -11.35
CA VAL A 18 2.01 -0.28 -10.46
C VAL A 18 3.20 0.65 -10.73
N LYS A 19 4.42 0.09 -10.78
CA LYS A 19 5.63 0.86 -11.08
C LYS A 19 5.51 1.61 -12.41
N PHE A 20 5.17 0.90 -13.49
CA PHE A 20 4.97 1.50 -14.80
C PHE A 20 3.88 2.59 -14.80
N SER A 21 2.78 2.36 -14.09
CA SER A 21 1.67 3.32 -14.01
C SER A 21 2.05 4.58 -13.24
N LEU A 22 2.88 4.46 -12.20
CA LEU A 22 3.42 5.61 -11.47
C LEU A 22 4.40 6.40 -12.34
N GLU A 23 5.36 5.72 -12.98
CA GLU A 23 6.37 6.35 -13.86
C GLU A 23 5.74 7.07 -15.05
N SER A 24 4.71 6.47 -15.67
CA SER A 24 3.97 7.08 -16.79
C SER A 24 3.01 8.20 -16.35
N GLY A 25 2.76 8.36 -15.05
CA GLY A 25 1.78 9.30 -14.51
C GLY A 25 0.32 8.90 -14.74
N HIS A 26 0.06 7.70 -15.28
CA HIS A 26 -1.29 7.13 -15.36
C HIS A 26 -1.87 6.97 -13.95
N LEU A 27 -1.05 6.47 -13.02
CA LEU A 27 -1.29 6.59 -11.60
C LEU A 27 -0.62 7.87 -11.09
N GLY A 28 -1.46 8.85 -10.73
CA GLY A 28 -1.04 10.09 -10.10
C GLY A 28 -0.67 9.94 -8.62
N GLY A 29 -1.14 8.86 -7.97
CA GLY A 29 -0.71 8.52 -6.62
C GLY A 29 -1.23 7.16 -6.13
N LEU A 30 -0.52 6.61 -5.15
CA LEU A 30 -0.81 5.31 -4.53
C LEU A 30 -0.82 5.46 -3.01
N GLY A 31 -1.93 5.11 -2.37
CA GLY A 31 -2.03 4.99 -0.92
C GLY A 31 -2.24 3.54 -0.52
N ILE A 32 -1.32 2.96 0.24
CA ILE A 32 -1.39 1.54 0.64
C ILE A 32 -1.15 1.35 2.13
N ASP A 33 -1.85 0.39 2.73
CA ASP A 33 -1.50 -0.14 4.06
C ASP A 33 -0.92 -1.56 3.96
N VAL A 34 -0.94 -2.15 2.78
CA VAL A 34 -0.51 -3.52 2.52
C VAL A 34 0.54 -3.52 1.41
N ALA A 35 1.53 -4.42 1.53
CA ALA A 35 2.63 -4.51 0.58
C ALA A 35 2.68 -5.89 -0.09
N TRP A 36 3.37 -5.98 -1.23
CA TRP A 36 3.49 -7.21 -2.02
C TRP A 36 4.19 -8.32 -1.22
N THR A 37 5.17 -7.93 -0.41
CA THR A 37 5.85 -8.76 0.57
C THR A 37 5.79 -8.04 1.92
N GLU A 38 5.46 -8.79 2.98
CA GLU A 38 5.36 -8.24 4.33
C GLU A 38 6.19 -9.10 5.31
N PRO A 39 7.10 -8.50 6.10
CA PRO A 39 7.46 -7.06 6.13
C PRO A 39 8.06 -6.56 4.82
N PHE A 40 7.75 -5.32 4.44
CA PHE A 40 8.27 -4.74 3.20
C PHE A 40 9.72 -4.28 3.35
N ASP A 41 10.44 -4.29 2.23
CA ASP A 41 11.77 -3.71 2.14
C ASP A 41 11.66 -2.16 2.18
N PRO A 42 12.25 -1.47 3.18
CA PRO A 42 12.24 -0.01 3.23
C PRO A 42 12.99 0.63 2.05
N ASP A 43 13.84 -0.13 1.34
CA ASP A 43 14.55 0.33 0.17
C ASP A 43 13.79 0.13 -1.15
N ASP A 44 12.55 -0.39 -1.09
CA ASP A 44 11.70 -0.61 -2.27
C ASP A 44 11.49 0.70 -3.08
N PRO A 45 11.80 0.69 -4.39
CA PRO A 45 11.65 1.86 -5.26
C PRO A 45 10.24 2.45 -5.32
N ILE A 46 9.19 1.62 -5.31
CA ILE A 46 7.81 2.10 -5.34
C ILE A 46 7.49 2.84 -4.03
N LEU A 47 7.94 2.31 -2.89
CA LEU A 47 7.69 2.93 -1.58
C LEU A 47 8.42 4.27 -1.39
N LYS A 48 9.52 4.48 -2.12
CA LYS A 48 10.26 5.76 -2.15
C LYS A 48 9.73 6.77 -3.16
N HIS A 49 8.78 6.39 -4.01
CA HIS A 49 8.26 7.27 -5.04
C HIS A 49 7.46 8.44 -4.40
N PRO A 50 7.64 9.70 -4.84
CA PRO A 50 7.08 10.88 -4.15
C PRO A 50 5.55 10.93 -4.09
N ASN A 51 4.87 10.20 -4.99
CA ASN A 51 3.41 10.09 -5.03
C ASN A 51 2.87 8.82 -4.34
N VAL A 52 3.69 8.15 -3.53
CA VAL A 52 3.30 6.93 -2.81
C VAL A 52 3.30 7.22 -1.31
N LEU A 53 2.22 6.79 -0.64
CA LEU A 53 2.07 6.82 0.81
C LEU A 53 1.83 5.38 1.29
N ILE A 54 2.62 4.94 2.26
CA ILE A 54 2.47 3.62 2.89
C ILE A 54 2.36 3.73 4.41
N THR A 55 1.48 2.91 5.00
CA THR A 55 1.45 2.59 6.44
C THR A 55 1.74 1.10 6.66
N PRO A 56 2.32 0.69 7.79
CA PRO A 56 2.85 -0.67 7.96
C PRO A 56 1.82 -1.73 8.36
N HIS A 57 0.80 -1.96 7.55
CA HIS A 57 -0.30 -2.92 7.79
C HIS A 57 -0.98 -2.73 9.15
N ILE A 58 -1.32 -1.48 9.45
CA ILE A 58 -1.91 -1.07 10.72
C ILE A 58 -3.32 -0.49 10.60
N ALA A 59 -3.92 -0.43 9.41
CA ALA A 59 -5.26 0.13 9.23
C ALA A 59 -6.31 -0.63 10.05
N GLY A 60 -6.14 -1.95 10.23
CA GLY A 60 -6.97 -2.77 11.10
C GLY A 60 -6.56 -2.80 12.58
N VAL A 61 -5.40 -2.25 12.93
CA VAL A 61 -4.70 -2.44 14.21
C VAL A 61 -5.08 -1.31 15.19
N THR A 62 -6.37 -1.07 15.36
CA THR A 62 -6.87 -0.09 16.36
C THR A 62 -7.22 -0.78 17.67
N GLU A 63 -7.17 -0.05 18.78
CA GLU A 63 -7.61 -0.57 20.09
C GLU A 63 -9.04 -1.13 20.01
N TYR A 64 -9.94 -0.43 19.33
CA TYR A 64 -11.32 -0.87 19.15
C TYR A 64 -11.42 -2.17 18.35
N SER A 65 -10.63 -2.32 17.27
CA SER A 65 -10.57 -3.54 16.46
C SER A 65 -10.14 -4.74 17.31
N TYR A 66 -9.05 -4.61 18.08
CA TYR A 66 -8.57 -5.69 18.95
C TYR A 66 -9.60 -6.07 20.02
N ARG A 67 -10.18 -5.07 20.70
CA ARG A 67 -11.22 -5.31 21.71
C ARG A 67 -12.46 -5.99 21.13
N SER A 68 -12.79 -5.74 19.87
CA SER A 68 -13.97 -6.32 19.22
C SER A 68 -13.72 -7.74 18.70
N MET A 69 -12.52 -8.03 18.19
CA MET A 69 -12.14 -9.37 17.70
C MET A 69 -11.89 -10.38 18.83
N ALA A 70 -11.43 -9.91 20.00
CA ALA A 70 -11.12 -10.76 21.15
C ALA A 70 -12.35 -11.18 21.97
N LYS A 71 -13.54 -10.70 21.62
CA LYS A 71 -14.81 -11.13 22.21
C LYS A 71 -15.32 -12.40 21.54
#